data_AF-A0A9D5CTL7-F1
#
_entry.id   AF-A0A9D5CTL7-F1
#
_cell.length_a   1.000
_cell.length_b   1.000
_cell.length_c   1.000
_cell.angle_alpha   90.00
_cell.angle_beta   90.00
_cell.angle_gamma   90.00
#
_symmetry.space_group_name_H-M   'P 1'
#
loop_
_entity.id
_entity.type
_entity.pdbx_description
1 polymer ?
#
loop_
_entity_poly.entity_id
_entity_poly.type
_entity_poly.pdbx_seq_one_letter_code
_entity_poly.pdbx_strand_id
1 'polypeptide(L)'
;MWLVITKTFKNEGVEVLGWRPVPVNTNVVGYYAKETMPNIQQVLVKVPKEENADDIERELYICRKLVEKASKSEVWQDELYFCSLSNQTIVYKGMLRSEVLGQFYLDLKNDLYTSAFAIYHRRYSTNTSPRWPLAQPMRLLGHNGEINTIQGNLNWMQSREATIKSPVWRGRENEIRPYGNPKASDSANLDSAAELLLRSGRSPAEALMLLVPEAYKNHPTLLIKYPEIVDFYDYYKGQMEAWDGPALLLFSISWNS
;
A
#
# COMPACT_ATOMS: atom_id res chain seq x y z
N MET A 1 8.97 -17.60 9.42
CA MET A 1 8.66 -16.17 9.19
C MET A 1 9.81 -15.23 9.56
N TRP A 2 10.11 -14.98 10.86
CA TRP A 2 11.15 -14.01 11.27
C TRP A 2 12.52 -14.18 10.60
N LEU A 3 13.00 -15.42 10.48
CA LEU A 3 14.28 -15.70 9.82
C LEU A 3 14.32 -15.23 8.36
N VAL A 4 13.23 -15.38 7.61
CA VAL A 4 13.14 -14.91 6.22
C VAL A 4 13.24 -13.39 6.19
N ILE A 5 12.48 -12.70 7.06
CA ILE A 5 12.47 -11.24 7.11
C ILE A 5 13.86 -10.71 7.50
N THR A 6 14.43 -11.20 8.59
CA THR A 6 15.76 -10.78 9.07
C THR A 6 16.86 -11.08 8.05
N LYS A 7 16.82 -12.24 7.38
CA LYS A 7 17.81 -12.59 6.35
C LYS A 7 17.70 -11.67 5.14
N THR A 8 16.49 -11.42 4.65
CA THR A 8 16.27 -10.51 3.53
C THR A 8 16.74 -9.10 3.87
N PHE A 9 16.34 -8.55 5.02
CA PHE A 9 16.74 -7.20 5.42
C PHE A 9 18.27 -7.09 5.57
N LYS A 10 18.91 -8.09 6.17
CA LYS A 10 20.37 -8.13 6.29
C LYS A 10 21.07 -8.13 4.93
N ASN A 11 20.55 -8.84 3.94
CA ASN A 11 21.11 -8.86 2.58
C ASN A 11 21.00 -7.49 1.89
N GLU A 12 19.96 -6.73 2.23
CA GLU A 12 19.75 -5.35 1.77
C GLU A 12 20.48 -4.30 2.63
N GLY A 13 21.30 -4.74 3.60
CA GLY A 13 22.00 -3.83 4.52
C GLY A 13 21.10 -3.16 5.57
N VAL A 14 19.82 -3.53 5.64
CA VAL A 14 18.86 -3.06 6.64
C VAL A 14 19.03 -3.87 7.94
N GLU A 15 19.37 -3.17 9.02
CA GLU A 15 19.59 -3.78 10.34
C GLU A 15 18.25 -3.93 11.07
N VAL A 16 17.93 -5.15 11.52
CA VAL A 16 16.79 -5.39 12.40
C VAL A 16 17.21 -5.11 13.84
N LEU A 17 16.66 -4.04 14.42
CA LEU A 17 16.90 -3.63 15.81
C LEU A 17 16.13 -4.49 16.81
N GLY A 18 14.94 -4.95 16.42
CA GLY A 18 14.12 -5.80 17.28
C GLY A 18 12.71 -6.01 16.76
N TRP A 19 12.01 -6.90 17.46
CA TRP A 19 10.60 -7.22 17.23
C TRP A 19 9.81 -6.84 18.47
N ARG A 20 8.73 -6.07 18.26
CA ARG A 20 7.83 -5.63 19.31
C ARG A 20 6.46 -6.28 19.09
N PRO A 21 6.01 -7.17 19.99
CA PRO A 21 4.61 -7.58 20.03
C PRO A 21 3.72 -6.36 20.22
N VAL A 22 2.74 -6.17 19.35
CA VAL A 22 1.82 -5.04 19.47
C VAL A 22 0.85 -5.32 20.64
N PRO A 23 0.74 -4.42 21.63
CA PRO A 23 -0.16 -4.63 22.76
C PRO A 23 -1.61 -4.54 22.30
N VAL A 24 -2.32 -5.68 22.39
CA VAL A 24 -3.70 -5.82 21.94
C VAL A 24 -4.61 -6.38 23.02
N ASN A 25 -5.86 -5.90 23.07
CA ASN A 25 -6.92 -6.47 23.89
C ASN A 25 -7.79 -7.41 23.05
N THR A 26 -7.57 -8.71 23.15
CA THR A 26 -8.32 -9.69 22.34
C THR A 26 -9.74 -9.95 22.81
N ASN A 27 -10.13 -9.45 24.00
CA ASN A 27 -11.48 -9.66 24.56
C ASN A 27 -12.57 -8.89 23.80
N VAL A 28 -12.20 -7.86 23.04
CA VAL A 28 -13.15 -7.06 22.26
C VAL A 28 -13.33 -7.58 20.82
N VAL A 29 -12.60 -8.64 20.44
CA VAL A 29 -12.64 -9.22 19.09
C VAL A 29 -13.79 -10.21 19.00
N GLY A 30 -14.64 -10.06 17.98
CA GLY A 30 -15.73 -10.99 17.73
C GLY A 30 -15.22 -12.39 17.37
N TYR A 31 -16.00 -13.43 17.70
CA TYR A 31 -15.62 -14.85 17.54
C TYR A 31 -14.95 -15.17 16.20
N TYR A 32 -15.62 -14.92 15.08
CA TYR A 32 -15.07 -15.24 13.75
C TYR A 32 -13.80 -14.45 13.40
N ALA A 33 -13.68 -13.20 13.84
CA ALA A 33 -12.48 -12.41 13.61
C ALA A 33 -11.30 -12.93 14.45
N LYS A 34 -11.59 -13.47 15.64
CA LYS A 34 -10.59 -14.08 16.53
C LYS A 34 -10.00 -15.36 15.95
N GLU A 35 -10.81 -16.19 15.29
CA GLU A 35 -10.37 -17.42 14.62
C GLU A 35 -9.31 -17.17 13.53
N THR A 36 -9.37 -16.03 12.84
CA THR A 36 -8.42 -15.65 11.79
C THR A 36 -7.44 -14.56 12.22
N MET A 37 -7.37 -14.25 13.53
CA MET A 37 -6.54 -13.18 14.05
C MET A 37 -5.06 -13.51 13.90
N PRO A 38 -4.27 -12.66 13.21
CA PRO A 38 -2.84 -12.90 13.08
C PRO A 38 -2.10 -12.57 14.37
N ASN A 39 -0.88 -13.09 14.49
CA ASN A 39 0.09 -12.54 15.43
C ASN A 39 0.59 -11.18 14.91
N ILE A 40 0.31 -10.11 15.66
CA ILE A 40 0.62 -8.74 15.23
C ILE A 40 1.93 -8.30 15.88
N GLN A 41 2.93 -8.04 15.05
CA GLN A 41 4.28 -7.66 15.46
C GLN A 41 4.73 -6.43 14.68
N GLN A 42 5.49 -5.56 15.34
CA GLN A 42 6.25 -4.49 14.71
C GLN A 42 7.71 -4.90 14.60
N VAL A 43 8.29 -4.73 13.41
CA VAL A 43 9.74 -4.83 13.22
C VAL A 43 10.33 -3.42 13.26
N LEU A 44 11.31 -3.21 14.12
CA LEU A 44 12.08 -1.97 14.18
C LEU A 44 13.35 -2.18 13.39
N VAL A 45 13.58 -1.29 12.43
CA VAL A 45 14.72 -1.39 11.52
C VAL A 45 15.51 -0.11 11.47
N LYS A 46 16.80 -0.25 11.21
CA LYS A 46 17.69 0.84 10.85
C LYS A 46 18.11 0.64 9.41
N VAL A 47 17.65 1.54 8.56
CA VAL A 47 18.08 1.62 7.16
C VAL A 47 19.46 2.29 7.15
N PRO A 48 20.42 1.82 6.34
CA PRO A 48 21.70 2.50 6.16
C PRO A 48 21.49 3.95 5.72
N LYS A 49 22.53 4.78 5.85
CA LYS A 49 22.41 6.23 5.67
C LYS A 49 22.09 6.57 4.20
N GLU A 50 20.80 6.62 3.88
CA GLU A 50 20.25 7.11 2.61
C GLU A 50 20.13 8.64 2.64
N GLU A 51 20.12 9.25 1.45
CA GLU A 51 20.24 10.71 1.30
C GLU A 51 18.96 11.46 1.66
N ASN A 52 17.79 10.86 1.42
CA ASN A 52 16.48 11.48 1.66
C ASN A 52 15.40 10.46 2.05
N ALA A 53 14.23 10.97 2.45
CA ALA A 53 13.10 10.16 2.90
C ALA A 53 12.54 9.23 1.79
N ASP A 54 12.57 9.65 0.52
CA ASP A 54 12.08 8.84 -0.60
C ASP A 54 12.99 7.63 -0.87
N ASP A 55 14.30 7.78 -0.68
CA ASP A 55 15.26 6.69 -0.78
C ASP A 55 15.06 5.65 0.31
N ILE A 56 14.85 6.09 1.56
CA ILE A 56 14.51 5.19 2.68
C ILE A 56 13.23 4.42 2.37
N GLU A 57 12.19 5.10 1.91
CA GLU A 57 10.92 4.46 1.61
C GLU A 57 11.00 3.50 0.40
N ARG A 58 11.84 3.81 -0.59
CA ARG A 58 12.10 2.92 -1.73
C ARG A 58 12.83 1.66 -1.28
N GLU A 59 13.81 1.79 -0.39
CA GLU A 59 14.52 0.64 0.17
C GLU A 59 13.58 -0.26 0.99
N LEU A 60 12.73 0.33 1.83
CA LEU A 60 11.70 -0.41 2.57
C LEU A 60 10.68 -1.08 1.65
N TYR A 61 10.29 -0.44 0.55
CA TYR A 61 9.45 -1.04 -0.49
C TYR A 61 10.13 -2.27 -1.10
N ILE A 62 11.40 -2.15 -1.51
CA ILE A 62 12.17 -3.26 -2.09
C ILE A 62 12.29 -4.41 -1.09
N CYS A 63 12.71 -4.12 0.14
CA CYS A 63 12.79 -5.08 1.24
C CYS A 63 11.48 -5.86 1.41
N ARG A 64 10.34 -5.17 1.42
CA ARG A 64 9.02 -5.82 1.52
C ARG A 64 8.73 -6.72 0.31
N LYS A 65 8.98 -6.26 -0.91
CA LYS A 65 8.78 -7.07 -2.13
C LYS A 65 9.67 -8.32 -2.14
N LEU A 66 10.92 -8.20 -1.69
CA LEU A 66 11.85 -9.32 -1.58
C LEU A 66 11.42 -10.34 -0.52
N VAL A 67 10.90 -9.87 0.62
CA VAL A 67 10.32 -10.77 1.63
C VAL A 67 9.10 -11.49 1.07
N GLU A 68 8.16 -10.78 0.42
CA GLU A 68 6.99 -11.37 -0.24
C GLU A 68 7.39 -12.43 -1.28
N LYS A 69 8.48 -12.19 -2.02
CA LYS A 69 9.02 -13.13 -3.00
C LYS A 69 9.68 -14.34 -2.34
N ALA A 70 10.49 -14.12 -1.30
CA ALA A 70 11.16 -15.17 -0.56
C ALA A 70 10.18 -16.06 0.22
N SER A 71 9.03 -15.53 0.65
CA SER A 71 8.00 -16.32 1.34
C SER A 71 7.24 -17.26 0.42
N LYS A 72 7.33 -17.15 -0.93
CA LYS A 72 6.54 -17.99 -1.85
C LYS A 72 6.80 -19.50 -1.71
N SER A 73 7.99 -19.88 -1.27
CA SER A 73 8.36 -21.27 -1.00
C SER A 73 7.96 -21.77 0.39
N GLU A 74 7.39 -20.90 1.21
CA GLU A 74 7.09 -21.18 2.62
C GLU A 74 5.63 -21.61 2.81
N VAL A 75 5.41 -22.58 3.70
CA VAL A 75 4.05 -23.08 4.01
C VAL A 75 3.13 -22.01 4.62
N TRP A 76 3.71 -21.01 5.28
CA TRP A 76 3.02 -19.92 5.96
C TRP A 76 2.86 -18.67 5.07
N GLN A 77 3.11 -18.75 3.76
CA GLN A 77 3.13 -17.58 2.87
C GLN A 77 1.85 -16.73 2.92
N ASP A 78 0.69 -17.39 3.02
CA ASP A 78 -0.63 -16.73 3.00
C ASP A 78 -0.97 -16.09 4.37
N GLU A 79 -0.16 -16.34 5.40
CA GLU A 79 -0.29 -15.76 6.75
C GLU A 79 0.56 -14.48 6.91
N LEU A 80 1.54 -14.26 6.03
CA LEU A 80 2.39 -13.07 6.09
C LEU A 80 1.71 -11.88 5.38
N TYR A 81 1.58 -10.77 6.11
CA TYR A 81 1.12 -9.52 5.52
C TYR A 81 1.73 -8.30 6.22
N PHE A 82 2.35 -7.42 5.43
CA PHE A 82 2.78 -6.11 5.90
C PHE A 82 1.66 -5.09 5.71
N CYS A 83 1.07 -4.60 6.81
CA CYS A 83 0.14 -3.47 6.78
C CYS A 83 0.82 -2.20 6.29
N SER A 84 2.03 -1.95 6.78
CA SER A 84 2.91 -0.86 6.41
C SER A 84 4.35 -1.26 6.73
N LEU A 85 5.32 -0.74 5.98
CA LEU A 85 6.74 -0.76 6.31
C LEU A 85 7.32 0.55 5.79
N SER A 86 7.44 1.54 6.67
CA SER A 86 7.73 2.93 6.33
C SER A 86 8.35 3.64 7.55
N ASN A 87 9.15 4.68 7.31
CA ASN A 87 9.65 5.58 8.36
C ASN A 87 8.70 6.75 8.65
N GLN A 88 7.63 6.91 7.87
CA GLN A 88 6.69 8.04 7.93
C GLN A 88 5.27 7.60 8.30
N THR A 89 4.86 6.40 7.91
CA THR A 89 3.48 5.94 8.05
C THR A 89 3.39 4.60 8.75
N ILE A 90 2.46 4.48 9.68
CA ILE A 90 2.10 3.22 10.33
C ILE A 90 0.60 2.97 10.24
N VAL A 91 0.20 1.75 9.88
CA VAL A 91 -1.20 1.39 9.68
C VAL A 91 -1.67 0.41 10.76
N TYR A 92 -2.58 0.88 11.62
CA TYR A 92 -3.33 0.07 12.57
C TYR A 92 -4.72 -0.26 12.00
N LYS A 93 -4.92 -1.52 11.62
CA LYS A 93 -6.19 -1.99 11.03
C LYS A 93 -6.54 -3.41 11.48
N GLY A 94 -7.79 -3.82 11.29
CA GLY A 94 -8.21 -5.18 11.61
C GLY A 94 -9.68 -5.44 11.29
N MET A 95 -10.11 -6.69 11.46
CA MET A 95 -11.51 -7.11 11.28
C MET A 95 -12.35 -6.76 12.50
N LEU A 96 -12.47 -5.46 12.79
CA LEU A 96 -13.09 -4.91 13.99
C LEU A 96 -14.22 -3.95 13.60
N ARG A 97 -15.16 -3.70 14.51
CA ARG A 97 -16.04 -2.52 14.40
C ARG A 97 -15.20 -1.25 14.63
N SER A 98 -15.57 -0.14 13.99
CA SER A 98 -14.81 1.11 14.11
C SER A 98 -14.64 1.57 15.56
N GLU A 99 -15.70 1.50 16.36
CA GLU A 99 -15.72 1.86 17.79
C GLU A 99 -14.80 0.98 18.66
N VAL A 100 -14.38 -0.18 18.15
CA VAL A 100 -13.56 -1.15 18.87
C VAL A 100 -12.07 -1.00 18.53
N LEU A 101 -11.70 -0.33 17.45
CA LEU A 101 -10.30 -0.24 16.99
C LEU A 101 -9.35 0.28 18.09
N GLY A 102 -9.71 1.40 18.72
CA GLY A 102 -8.91 1.98 19.81
C GLY A 102 -8.97 1.17 21.11
N GLN A 103 -9.99 0.31 21.29
CA GLN A 103 -10.04 -0.61 22.44
C GLN A 103 -9.15 -1.83 22.22
N PHE A 104 -9.03 -2.28 20.97
CA PHE A 104 -8.20 -3.39 20.57
C PHE A 104 -6.72 -3.02 20.59
N TYR A 105 -6.31 -1.96 19.90
CA TYR A 105 -4.91 -1.51 19.86
C TYR A 105 -4.59 -0.55 21.00
N LEU A 106 -3.90 -1.04 22.02
CA LEU A 106 -3.61 -0.24 23.22
C LEU A 106 -2.67 0.94 22.95
N ASP A 107 -1.83 0.82 21.91
CA ASP A 107 -0.97 1.93 21.46
C ASP A 107 -1.77 3.17 21.07
N LEU A 108 -2.96 3.01 20.48
CA LEU A 108 -3.81 4.12 20.04
C LEU A 108 -4.45 4.90 21.19
N LYS A 109 -4.36 4.38 22.43
CA LYS A 109 -4.81 5.06 23.65
C LYS A 109 -3.66 5.68 24.44
N ASN A 110 -2.42 5.53 23.96
CA ASN A 110 -1.25 6.07 24.64
C ASN A 110 -1.08 7.55 24.25
N ASP A 111 -0.87 8.44 25.22
CA ASP A 111 -0.68 9.87 24.98
C ASP A 111 0.58 10.19 24.15
N LEU A 112 1.54 9.25 24.09
CA LEU A 112 2.71 9.35 23.21
C LEU A 112 2.39 9.06 21.74
N TYR A 113 1.22 8.51 21.43
CA TYR A 113 0.78 8.29 20.06
C TYR A 113 0.23 9.60 19.48
N THR A 114 1.13 10.41 18.94
CA THR A 114 0.80 11.69 18.30
C THR A 114 1.03 11.64 16.80
N SER A 115 0.15 12.26 16.01
CA SER A 115 0.30 12.38 14.57
C SER A 115 -0.24 13.71 14.08
N ALA A 116 0.36 14.26 13.02
CA ALA A 116 -0.13 15.47 12.35
C ALA A 116 -1.38 15.21 11.48
N PHE A 117 -1.59 13.96 11.07
CA PHE A 117 -2.75 13.57 10.27
C PHE A 117 -3.20 12.14 10.61
N ALA A 118 -4.42 11.79 10.22
CA ALA A 118 -4.93 10.43 10.27
C ALA A 118 -5.84 10.15 9.07
N ILE A 119 -5.69 8.97 8.48
CA ILE A 119 -6.65 8.42 7.52
C ILE A 119 -7.35 7.25 8.20
N TYR A 120 -8.68 7.29 8.24
CA TYR A 120 -9.50 6.20 8.74
C TYR A 120 -10.40 5.68 7.64
N HIS A 121 -10.69 4.38 7.68
CA HIS A 121 -11.59 3.76 6.73
C HIS A 121 -12.43 2.68 7.41
N ARG A 122 -13.73 2.65 7.09
CA ARG A 122 -14.61 1.55 7.46
C ARG A 122 -15.11 0.84 6.21
N ARG A 123 -14.68 -0.41 6.05
CA ARG A 123 -15.14 -1.27 4.95
C ARG A 123 -16.49 -1.90 5.29
N TYR A 124 -17.41 -1.87 4.33
CA TYR A 124 -18.56 -2.76 4.28
C TYR A 124 -18.18 -3.94 3.37
N SER A 125 -18.35 -5.18 3.81
CA SER A 125 -18.03 -6.36 3.00
C SER A 125 -19.22 -7.30 2.97
N THR A 126 -19.52 -7.82 1.79
CA THR A 126 -20.52 -8.86 1.56
C THR A 126 -20.01 -10.27 1.90
N ASN A 127 -18.73 -10.41 2.29
CA ASN A 127 -18.12 -11.69 2.65
C ASN A 127 -18.34 -12.01 4.13
N THR A 128 -18.73 -13.25 4.43
CA THR A 128 -18.93 -13.75 5.79
C THR A 128 -17.65 -14.21 6.47
N SER A 129 -16.61 -14.56 5.70
CA SER A 129 -15.31 -15.02 6.24
C SER A 129 -14.34 -13.84 6.44
N PRO A 130 -13.93 -13.51 7.68
CA PRO A 130 -13.09 -12.37 7.95
C PRO A 130 -11.63 -12.61 7.53
N ARG A 131 -11.07 -11.70 6.72
CA ARG A 131 -9.66 -11.68 6.35
C ARG A 131 -9.02 -10.36 6.75
N TRP A 132 -8.18 -10.38 7.79
CA TRP A 132 -7.49 -9.22 8.36
C TRP A 132 -6.74 -8.35 7.34
N PRO A 133 -6.00 -8.92 6.37
CA PRO A 133 -5.30 -8.12 5.35
C PRO A 133 -6.21 -7.23 4.50
N LEU A 134 -7.50 -7.58 4.35
CA LEU A 134 -8.45 -6.85 3.52
C LEU A 134 -9.07 -5.63 4.22
N ALA A 135 -8.80 -5.44 5.51
CA ALA A 135 -9.12 -4.18 6.18
C ALA A 135 -8.32 -3.04 5.53
N GLN A 136 -8.85 -1.82 5.65
CA GLN A 136 -8.23 -0.60 5.17
C GLN A 136 -8.01 0.38 6.34
N PRO A 137 -7.10 1.36 6.25
CA PRO A 137 -6.33 1.78 5.07
C PRO A 137 -5.35 0.74 4.50
N MET A 138 -4.97 0.90 3.25
CA MET A 138 -3.84 0.22 2.64
C MET A 138 -2.53 0.97 2.99
N ARG A 139 -1.47 0.88 2.19
CA ARG A 139 -0.18 1.50 2.54
C ARG A 139 -0.20 2.99 2.27
N LEU A 140 -0.82 3.37 1.15
CA LEU A 140 -0.96 4.74 0.67
C LEU A 140 -2.44 5.18 0.69
N LEU A 141 -3.36 4.27 0.36
CA LEU A 141 -4.74 4.62 0.04
C LEU A 141 -5.77 4.13 1.06
N GLY A 142 -6.77 4.96 1.33
CA GLY A 142 -8.12 4.56 1.72
C GLY A 142 -9.06 4.69 0.53
N HIS A 143 -9.75 3.63 0.15
CA HIS A 143 -10.62 3.56 -1.01
C HIS A 143 -12.03 3.16 -0.59
N ASN A 144 -12.97 4.09 -0.77
CA ASN A 144 -14.40 3.82 -0.69
C ASN A 144 -14.97 3.77 -2.11
N GLY A 145 -15.33 2.57 -2.56
CA GLY A 145 -15.67 2.35 -3.95
C GLY A 145 -15.45 0.93 -4.42
N GLU A 146 -15.52 0.73 -5.73
CA GLU A 146 -15.26 -0.53 -6.41
C GLU A 146 -14.61 -0.24 -7.76
N ILE A 147 -13.49 -0.92 -8.07
CA ILE A 147 -12.84 -0.81 -9.40
C ILE A 147 -13.40 -1.90 -10.32
N ASN A 148 -14.26 -1.50 -11.24
CA ASN A 148 -14.97 -2.38 -12.16
C ASN A 148 -14.07 -2.94 -13.27
N THR A 149 -12.97 -2.25 -13.59
CA THR A 149 -12.03 -2.66 -14.65
C THR A 149 -10.87 -3.53 -14.15
N ILE A 150 -10.90 -3.99 -12.89
CA ILE A 150 -9.74 -4.59 -12.20
C ILE A 150 -9.06 -5.73 -12.97
N GLN A 151 -9.82 -6.62 -13.61
CA GLN A 151 -9.22 -7.73 -14.36
C GLN A 151 -8.40 -7.24 -15.57
N GLY A 152 -8.91 -6.22 -16.27
CA GLY A 152 -8.20 -5.57 -17.38
C GLY A 152 -6.93 -4.89 -16.88
N ASN A 153 -7.03 -4.14 -15.79
CA ASN A 153 -5.90 -3.43 -15.19
C ASN A 153 -4.79 -4.40 -14.76
N LEU A 154 -5.14 -5.54 -14.16
CA LEU A 154 -4.16 -6.56 -13.78
C LEU A 154 -3.45 -7.16 -15.00
N ASN A 155 -4.18 -7.47 -16.07
CA ASN A 155 -3.59 -8.01 -17.30
C ASN A 155 -2.62 -7.01 -17.93
N TRP A 156 -3.01 -5.74 -17.96
CA TRP A 156 -2.21 -4.65 -18.50
C TRP A 156 -0.97 -4.35 -17.65
N MET A 157 -1.10 -4.34 -16.32
CA MET A 157 0.06 -4.26 -15.41
C MET A 157 1.01 -5.43 -15.63
N GLN A 158 0.49 -6.66 -15.75
CA GLN A 158 1.29 -7.84 -16.02
C GLN A 158 2.03 -7.75 -17.37
N SER A 159 1.37 -7.27 -18.43
CA SER A 159 2.02 -7.13 -19.74
C SER A 159 3.15 -6.10 -19.74
N ARG A 160 3.07 -5.08 -18.87
CA ARG A 160 4.11 -4.05 -18.71
C ARG A 160 5.25 -4.48 -17.80
N GLU A 161 5.10 -5.55 -17.01
CA GLU A 161 6.10 -5.94 -16.02
C GLU A 161 7.50 -6.00 -16.65
N ALA A 162 7.64 -6.70 -17.78
CA ALA A 162 8.90 -6.91 -18.48
C ALA A 162 9.55 -5.64 -19.03
N THR A 163 8.78 -4.59 -19.32
CA THR A 163 9.25 -3.39 -20.03
C THR A 163 9.41 -2.18 -19.12
N ILE A 164 8.77 -2.16 -17.94
CA ILE A 164 8.94 -1.09 -16.95
C ILE A 164 10.40 -1.00 -16.54
N LYS A 165 10.98 0.19 -16.74
CA LYS A 165 12.31 0.57 -16.29
C LYS A 165 12.25 1.95 -15.69
N SER A 166 13.00 2.17 -14.61
CA SER A 166 13.23 3.52 -14.10
C SER A 166 14.63 3.60 -13.49
N PRO A 167 15.39 4.68 -13.75
CA PRO A 167 16.72 4.86 -13.17
C PRO A 167 16.74 4.72 -11.64
N VAL A 168 15.65 5.09 -10.96
CA VAL A 168 15.54 5.01 -9.50
C VAL A 168 15.59 3.57 -8.96
N TRP A 169 15.28 2.57 -9.80
CA TRP A 169 15.34 1.15 -9.43
C TRP A 169 16.72 0.53 -9.59
N ARG A 170 17.67 1.21 -10.25
CA ARG A 170 19.07 0.78 -10.41
C ARG A 170 19.22 -0.67 -10.92
N GLY A 171 18.33 -1.09 -11.85
CA GLY A 171 18.35 -2.44 -12.43
C GLY A 171 17.60 -3.52 -11.64
N ARG A 172 16.93 -3.15 -10.54
CA ARG A 172 16.21 -4.07 -9.63
C ARG A 172 14.73 -4.26 -10.00
N GLU A 173 14.28 -3.83 -11.17
CA GLU A 173 12.87 -3.88 -11.57
C GLU A 173 12.30 -5.31 -11.54
N ASN A 174 13.12 -6.33 -11.82
CA ASN A 174 12.72 -7.74 -11.75
C ASN A 174 12.47 -8.24 -10.30
N GLU A 175 13.02 -7.57 -9.30
CA GLU A 175 12.93 -7.97 -7.89
C GLU A 175 11.61 -7.51 -7.25
N ILE A 176 11.07 -6.39 -7.73
CA ILE A 176 9.85 -5.78 -7.23
C ILE A 176 8.57 -6.26 -7.93
N ARG A 177 8.67 -7.26 -8.82
CA ARG A 177 7.54 -7.95 -9.44
C ARG A 177 6.99 -9.09 -8.56
N PRO A 178 5.70 -9.46 -8.67
CA PRO A 178 4.70 -8.85 -9.54
C PRO A 178 4.14 -7.54 -8.95
N TYR A 179 3.63 -6.67 -9.84
CA TYR A 179 3.04 -5.38 -9.46
C TYR A 179 1.57 -5.47 -9.05
N GLY A 180 0.89 -6.55 -9.48
CA GLY A 180 -0.49 -6.86 -9.09
C GLY A 180 -0.63 -8.27 -8.53
N ASN A 181 -1.73 -8.51 -7.81
CA ASN A 181 -2.07 -9.81 -7.26
C ASN A 181 -3.57 -10.10 -7.49
N PRO A 182 -3.92 -11.07 -8.37
CA PRO A 182 -5.30 -11.47 -8.61
C PRO A 182 -6.05 -11.99 -7.37
N LYS A 183 -5.35 -12.42 -6.32
CA LYS A 183 -5.95 -12.86 -5.05
C LYS A 183 -6.25 -11.70 -4.09
N ALA A 184 -5.74 -10.49 -4.38
CA ALA A 184 -5.96 -9.31 -3.55
C ALA A 184 -7.22 -8.56 -3.99
N SER A 185 -7.79 -7.74 -3.09
CA SER A 185 -8.91 -6.87 -3.46
C SER A 185 -8.50 -5.85 -4.51
N ASP A 186 -9.48 -5.35 -5.27
CA ASP A 186 -9.37 -4.20 -6.16
C ASP A 186 -8.60 -3.02 -5.54
N SER A 187 -8.96 -2.65 -4.32
CA SER A 187 -8.39 -1.54 -3.55
C SER A 187 -6.92 -1.78 -3.20
N ALA A 188 -6.53 -3.05 -3.00
CA ALA A 188 -5.15 -3.41 -2.66
C ALA A 188 -4.27 -3.40 -3.91
N ASN A 189 -4.84 -3.75 -5.06
CA ASN A 189 -4.16 -3.65 -6.34
C ASN A 189 -4.02 -2.19 -6.79
N LEU A 190 -5.03 -1.35 -6.57
CA LEU A 190 -4.93 0.10 -6.82
C LEU A 190 -3.85 0.74 -5.93
N ASP A 191 -3.81 0.40 -4.64
CA ASP A 191 -2.75 0.83 -3.72
C ASP A 191 -1.36 0.39 -4.18
N SER A 192 -1.23 -0.86 -4.67
CA SER A 192 0.04 -1.39 -5.17
C SER A 192 0.51 -0.68 -6.44
N ALA A 193 -0.42 -0.36 -7.35
CA ALA A 193 -0.10 0.40 -8.57
C ALA A 193 0.30 1.85 -8.23
N ALA A 194 -0.42 2.50 -7.32
CA ALA A 194 -0.10 3.85 -6.86
C ALA A 194 1.25 3.91 -6.13
N GLU A 195 1.53 2.94 -5.26
CA GLU A 195 2.82 2.82 -4.58
C GLU A 195 3.95 2.59 -5.57
N LEU A 196 3.79 1.74 -6.60
CA LEU A 196 4.79 1.57 -7.64
C LEU A 196 5.12 2.88 -8.36
N LEU A 197 4.10 3.66 -8.74
CA LEU A 197 4.28 4.94 -9.41
C LEU A 197 4.99 5.96 -8.51
N LEU A 198 4.59 6.04 -7.24
CA LEU A 198 5.19 6.90 -6.23
C LEU A 198 6.66 6.56 -6.00
N ARG A 199 6.98 5.29 -5.75
CA ARG A 199 8.36 4.83 -5.53
C ARG A 199 9.22 4.91 -6.80
N SER A 200 8.58 4.98 -7.98
CA SER A 200 9.24 5.27 -9.26
C SER A 200 9.52 6.77 -9.48
N GLY A 201 9.12 7.66 -8.56
CA GLY A 201 9.44 9.09 -8.58
C GLY A 201 8.29 10.03 -8.93
N ARG A 202 7.04 9.55 -9.05
CA ARG A 202 5.88 10.42 -9.28
C ARG A 202 5.33 10.98 -7.99
N SER A 203 4.74 12.17 -8.05
CA SER A 203 3.95 12.67 -6.92
C SER A 203 2.68 11.83 -6.72
N PRO A 204 2.07 11.79 -5.52
CA PRO A 204 0.82 11.06 -5.29
C PRO A 204 -0.33 11.58 -6.15
N ALA A 205 -0.43 12.90 -6.33
CA ALA A 205 -1.47 13.52 -7.15
C ALA A 205 -1.31 13.08 -8.61
N GLU A 206 -0.09 13.12 -9.15
CA GLU A 206 0.20 12.62 -10.49
C GLU A 206 -0.10 11.13 -10.62
N ALA A 207 0.34 10.30 -9.67
CA ALA A 207 0.07 8.86 -9.68
C ALA A 207 -1.44 8.55 -9.71
N LEU A 208 -2.23 9.28 -8.93
CA LEU A 208 -3.68 9.12 -8.91
C LEU A 208 -4.36 9.68 -10.16
N MET A 209 -3.89 10.80 -10.72
CA MET A 209 -4.38 11.30 -12.01
C MET A 209 -4.10 10.30 -13.15
N LEU A 210 -3.01 9.54 -13.08
CA LEU A 210 -2.71 8.49 -14.06
C LEU A 210 -3.62 7.27 -13.91
N LEU A 211 -3.87 6.84 -12.68
CA LEU A 211 -4.66 5.63 -12.39
C LEU A 211 -6.16 5.90 -12.48
N VAL A 212 -6.63 7.03 -11.95
CA VAL A 212 -8.05 7.43 -11.89
C VAL A 212 -8.19 8.83 -12.50
N PRO A 213 -8.05 8.95 -13.83
CA PRO A 213 -8.13 10.24 -14.51
C PRO A 213 -9.53 10.85 -14.43
N GLU A 214 -9.62 12.17 -14.36
CA GLU A 214 -10.91 12.85 -14.45
C GLU A 214 -11.50 12.78 -15.87
N ALA A 215 -12.81 12.98 -15.98
CA ALA A 215 -13.48 13.11 -17.28
C ALA A 215 -13.13 14.45 -17.94
N TYR A 216 -11.95 14.52 -18.55
CA TYR A 216 -11.35 15.77 -19.04
C TYR A 216 -11.85 16.20 -20.43
N LYS A 217 -12.36 15.26 -21.24
CA LYS A 217 -12.81 15.54 -22.62
C LYS A 217 -14.00 16.49 -22.63
N ASN A 218 -13.94 17.50 -23.49
CA ASN A 218 -14.96 18.53 -23.65
C ASN A 218 -15.25 19.34 -22.37
N HIS A 219 -14.38 19.29 -21.37
CA HIS A 219 -14.55 20.04 -20.13
C HIS A 219 -14.23 21.53 -20.40
N PRO A 220 -15.22 22.45 -20.39
CA PRO A 220 -15.00 23.83 -20.86
C PRO A 220 -13.93 24.56 -20.03
N THR A 221 -13.91 24.34 -18.71
CA THR A 221 -12.89 24.95 -17.83
C THR A 221 -11.49 24.46 -18.14
N LEU A 222 -11.28 23.15 -18.40
CA LEU A 222 -9.95 22.63 -18.72
C LEU A 222 -9.49 23.15 -20.08
N LEU A 223 -10.37 23.11 -21.08
CA LEU A 223 -10.04 23.59 -22.43
C LEU A 223 -9.69 25.08 -22.48
N ILE A 224 -10.32 25.91 -21.64
CA ILE A 224 -10.14 27.36 -21.65
C ILE A 224 -9.04 27.80 -20.67
N LYS A 225 -8.99 27.23 -19.47
CA LYS A 225 -8.12 27.72 -18.38
C LYS A 225 -6.90 26.87 -18.12
N TYR A 226 -6.93 25.57 -18.46
CA TYR A 226 -5.88 24.62 -18.11
C TYR A 226 -5.62 23.62 -19.26
N PRO A 227 -5.30 24.10 -20.47
CA PRO A 227 -5.06 23.24 -21.63
C PRO A 227 -3.95 22.19 -21.37
N GLU A 228 -2.96 22.52 -20.54
CA GLU A 228 -1.88 21.62 -20.13
C GLU A 228 -2.37 20.38 -19.36
N ILE A 229 -3.51 20.47 -18.66
CA ILE A 229 -4.13 19.32 -18.00
C ILE A 229 -4.73 18.37 -19.04
N VAL A 230 -5.32 18.92 -20.11
CA VAL A 230 -5.82 18.11 -21.24
C VAL A 230 -4.66 17.42 -21.95
N ASP A 231 -3.58 18.15 -22.21
CA ASP A 231 -2.36 17.60 -22.82
C ASP A 231 -1.76 16.48 -21.96
N PHE A 232 -1.72 16.65 -20.64
CA PHE A 232 -1.29 15.61 -19.69
C PHE A 232 -2.12 14.33 -19.87
N TYR A 233 -3.46 14.42 -19.82
CA TYR A 233 -4.30 13.24 -19.98
C TYR A 233 -4.22 12.62 -21.38
N ASP A 234 -4.09 13.45 -22.42
CA ASP A 234 -3.93 12.96 -23.79
C ASP A 234 -2.60 12.23 -24.02
N TYR A 235 -1.53 12.64 -23.34
CA TYR A 235 -0.25 11.94 -23.34
C TYR A 235 -0.35 10.57 -22.65
N TYR A 236 -1.06 10.48 -21.52
CA TYR A 236 -1.09 9.28 -20.69
C TYR A 236 -2.19 8.27 -21.00
N LYS A 237 -3.29 8.66 -21.67
CA LYS A 237 -4.43 7.76 -21.98
C LYS A 237 -4.06 6.49 -22.74
N GLY A 238 -2.95 6.49 -23.48
CA GLY A 238 -2.43 5.33 -24.21
C GLY A 238 -1.35 4.54 -23.45
N GLN A 239 -0.83 5.09 -22.34
CA GLN A 239 0.26 4.51 -21.56
C GLN A 239 -0.26 3.78 -20.31
N MET A 240 -1.26 4.35 -19.63
CA MET A 240 -1.93 3.78 -18.46
C MET A 240 -3.44 3.76 -18.70
N GLU A 241 -4.04 2.58 -18.61
CA GLU A 241 -5.49 2.43 -18.62
C GLU A 241 -6.10 2.93 -17.31
N ALA A 242 -7.30 3.50 -17.40
CA ALA A 242 -8.03 3.96 -16.23
C ALA A 242 -8.48 2.78 -15.36
N TRP A 243 -8.21 2.91 -14.06
CA TRP A 243 -8.75 2.07 -13.00
C TRP A 243 -10.14 2.59 -12.65
N ASP A 244 -11.10 2.26 -13.52
CA ASP A 244 -12.42 2.86 -13.54
C ASP A 244 -13.42 2.15 -12.61
N GLY A 245 -14.37 2.93 -12.11
CA GLY A 245 -15.35 2.55 -11.12
C GLY A 245 -15.58 3.67 -10.08
N PRO A 246 -16.65 3.62 -9.29
CA PRO A 246 -16.88 4.60 -8.24
C PRO A 246 -15.72 4.57 -7.25
N ALA A 247 -15.05 5.70 -7.03
CA ALA A 247 -13.90 5.77 -6.13
C ALA A 247 -13.82 7.11 -5.41
N LEU A 248 -13.92 7.08 -4.08
CA LEU A 248 -13.39 8.12 -3.20
C LEU A 248 -12.05 7.64 -2.65
N LEU A 249 -10.99 8.38 -2.96
CA LEU A 249 -9.63 8.07 -2.55
C LEU A 249 -9.13 9.08 -1.52
N LEU A 250 -8.76 8.57 -0.35
CA LEU A 250 -7.97 9.28 0.65
C LEU A 250 -6.54 8.80 0.53
N PHE A 251 -5.58 9.70 0.45
CA PHE A 251 -4.17 9.36 0.35
C PHE A 251 -3.33 10.35 1.15
N SER A 252 -2.15 9.90 1.59
CA SER A 252 -1.19 10.75 2.27
C SER A 252 0.23 10.34 1.91
N ILE A 253 1.10 11.33 1.82
CA ILE A 253 2.56 11.17 1.94
C ILE A 253 3.02 12.11 3.05
N SER A 254 4.17 11.85 3.67
CA SER A 254 4.71 12.91 4.53
C SER A 254 5.06 14.12 3.66
N TRP A 255 4.69 15.28 4.19
CA TRP A 255 5.11 16.56 3.62
C TRP A 255 6.59 16.71 3.93
N ASN A 256 7.45 16.59 2.92
CA ASN A 256 8.78 17.18 3.02
C ASN A 256 8.59 18.70 2.94
N SER A 257 8.68 19.37 4.08
CA SER A 257 9.00 20.80 4.16
C SER A 257 10.46 21.03 3.83
#